data_AF-A0A3D2G9Z8-F1
#
_entry.id   AF-A0A3D2G9Z8-F1
#
_cell.length_a   1.000
_cell.length_b   1.000
_cell.length_c   1.000
_cell.angle_alpha   90.00
_cell.angle_beta   90.00
_cell.angle_gamma   90.00
#
_symmetry.space_group_name_H-M   'P 1'
#
loop_
_entity.id
_entity.type
_entity.pdbx_description
1 polymer ?
#
loop_
_entity_poly.entity_id
_entity_poly.type
_entity_poly.pdbx_seq_one_letter_code
_entity_poly.pdbx_strand_id
1 'polypeptide(L)'
;MYHKIFQLGEGQITAQTYYKEETGFGFVDPLHIPGKTHSEQSLYLGGWNLRASAVKDVGSFAHTTSDGVETGNERAVLVFKADVKQDGSYQVLINITSGDDPIHNMKLFCGRRNLIARNIELPAHSSKVISFITYVSPYIPAMTSIPMEEKAIYISYTGHHASISQITITETNAPVLYI
;
A
#
# COMPACT_ATOMS: atom_id res chain seq x y z
N MET A 1 -20.37 7.70 -6.68
CA MET A 1 -19.92 7.08 -5.42
C MET A 1 -19.03 5.90 -5.78
N TYR A 2 -17.73 6.14 -5.77
CA TYR A 2 -16.72 5.10 -5.94
C TYR A 2 -16.66 4.22 -4.68
N HIS A 3 -16.70 2.90 -4.88
CA HIS A 3 -16.53 1.90 -3.82
C HIS A 3 -15.83 0.68 -4.42
N LYS A 4 -14.69 0.28 -3.84
CA LYS A 4 -13.89 -0.86 -4.28
C LYS A 4 -13.44 -1.67 -3.07
N ILE A 5 -13.50 -2.99 -3.23
CA ILE A 5 -13.02 -3.97 -2.25
C ILE A 5 -11.97 -4.81 -2.97
N PHE A 6 -10.80 -4.92 -2.36
CA PHE A 6 -9.68 -5.72 -2.83
C PHE A 6 -9.47 -6.82 -1.78
N GLN A 7 -9.73 -8.07 -2.15
CA GLN A 7 -9.45 -9.24 -1.31
C GLN A 7 -8.04 -9.74 -1.63
N LEU A 8 -7.20 -9.82 -0.61
CA LEU A 8 -5.81 -10.25 -0.72
C LEU A 8 -5.70 -11.67 -0.17
N GLY A 9 -4.93 -12.52 -0.85
CA GLY A 9 -4.76 -13.91 -0.51
C GLY A 9 -4.95 -14.87 -1.69
N GLU A 10 -4.93 -16.15 -1.40
CA GLU A 10 -5.08 -17.21 -2.40
C GLU A 10 -6.40 -17.09 -3.19
N GLY A 11 -6.33 -17.28 -4.51
CA GLY A 11 -7.49 -17.23 -5.39
C GLY A 11 -8.04 -15.82 -5.68
N GLN A 12 -7.43 -14.76 -5.14
CA GLN A 12 -7.81 -13.36 -5.37
C GLN A 12 -6.58 -12.52 -5.77
N ILE A 13 -6.22 -11.48 -5.00
CA ILE A 13 -5.03 -10.66 -5.20
C ILE A 13 -3.87 -11.29 -4.42
N THR A 14 -2.92 -11.84 -5.15
CA THR A 14 -1.72 -12.47 -4.60
C THR A 14 -0.55 -11.48 -4.53
N ALA A 15 0.53 -11.87 -3.85
CA ALA A 15 1.80 -11.13 -3.87
C ALA A 15 2.37 -10.89 -5.28
N GLN A 16 1.99 -11.72 -6.26
CA GLN A 16 2.40 -11.59 -7.67
C GLN A 16 1.37 -10.83 -8.52
N THR A 17 0.30 -10.32 -7.92
CA THR A 17 -0.66 -9.44 -8.60
C THR A 17 -0.07 -8.04 -8.68
N TYR A 18 0.85 -7.86 -9.63
CA TYR A 18 1.50 -6.58 -9.86
C TYR A 18 0.54 -5.54 -10.41
N TYR A 19 0.77 -4.29 -10.02
CA TYR A 19 0.02 -3.15 -10.55
C TYR A 19 0.20 -3.08 -12.07
N LYS A 20 -0.93 -2.89 -12.76
CA LYS A 20 -1.01 -2.63 -14.19
C LYS A 20 -1.97 -1.48 -14.42
N GLU A 21 -1.65 -0.59 -15.35
CA GLU A 21 -2.53 0.55 -15.68
C GLU A 21 -3.89 0.07 -16.19
N GLU A 22 -3.96 -1.06 -16.88
CA GLU A 22 -5.23 -1.58 -17.41
C GLU A 22 -6.18 -2.08 -16.32
N THR A 23 -5.63 -2.62 -15.22
CA THR A 23 -6.43 -3.08 -14.08
C THR A 23 -6.65 -1.99 -13.04
N GLY A 24 -5.72 -1.04 -12.95
CA GLY A 24 -5.74 0.07 -12.00
C GLY A 24 -5.51 -0.35 -10.55
N PHE A 25 -4.97 -1.55 -10.30
CA PHE A 25 -4.58 -1.97 -8.95
C PHE A 25 -3.52 -3.07 -8.98
N GLY A 26 -2.80 -3.21 -7.86
CA GLY A 26 -1.87 -4.31 -7.61
C GLY A 26 -0.69 -3.89 -6.73
N PHE A 27 0.19 -4.83 -6.42
CA PHE A 27 1.46 -4.55 -5.77
C PHE A 27 2.42 -3.85 -6.74
N VAL A 28 3.08 -2.78 -6.29
CA VAL A 28 4.06 -2.09 -7.12
C VAL A 28 5.29 -3.00 -7.28
N ASP A 29 5.68 -3.25 -8.53
CA ASP A 29 6.88 -4.02 -8.82
C ASP A 29 8.14 -3.15 -8.59
N PRO A 30 8.96 -3.44 -7.59
CA PRO A 30 10.18 -2.69 -7.30
C PRO A 30 11.26 -2.81 -8.40
N LEU A 31 11.17 -3.80 -9.29
CA LEU A 31 12.14 -3.99 -10.39
C LEU A 31 11.83 -3.12 -11.60
N HIS A 32 10.57 -2.74 -11.80
CA HIS A 32 10.09 -2.07 -13.01
C HIS A 32 9.36 -0.76 -12.68
N ILE A 33 10.00 0.09 -11.88
CA ILE A 33 9.44 1.38 -11.50
C ILE A 33 9.77 2.44 -12.58
N PRO A 34 8.77 3.21 -13.05
CA PRO A 34 9.01 4.33 -13.95
C PRO A 34 9.95 5.39 -13.34
N GLY A 35 10.76 6.03 -14.17
CA GLY A 35 11.69 7.10 -13.76
C GLY A 35 13.15 6.74 -14.00
N LYS A 36 13.97 7.77 -14.24
CA LYS A 36 15.41 7.65 -14.53
C LYS A 36 16.26 7.76 -13.27
N THR A 37 15.75 8.45 -12.26
CA THR A 37 16.42 8.66 -10.98
C THR A 37 15.69 7.96 -9.84
N HIS A 38 16.40 7.63 -8.75
CA HIS A 38 15.75 7.10 -7.54
C HIS A 38 14.67 8.04 -6.99
N SER A 39 14.85 9.36 -7.13
CA SER A 39 13.86 10.35 -6.72
C SER A 39 12.56 10.19 -7.52
N GLU A 40 12.66 10.07 -8.84
CA GLU A 40 11.50 9.86 -9.72
C GLU A 40 10.85 8.49 -9.46
N GLN A 41 11.64 7.44 -9.28
CA GLN A 41 11.12 6.10 -8.97
C GLN A 41 10.38 6.07 -7.64
N SER A 42 10.88 6.78 -6.62
CA SER A 42 10.17 6.93 -5.34
C SER A 42 8.79 7.56 -5.50
N LEU A 43 8.54 8.30 -6.60
CA LEU A 43 7.23 8.86 -6.86
C LEU A 43 6.18 7.76 -7.04
N TYR A 44 6.53 6.76 -7.85
CA TYR A 44 5.68 5.64 -8.22
C TYR A 44 5.70 4.47 -7.22
N LEU A 45 6.55 4.55 -6.19
CA LEU A 45 6.63 3.58 -5.09
C LEU A 45 6.12 4.17 -3.76
N GLY A 46 5.06 4.97 -3.77
CA GLY A 46 4.47 5.51 -2.54
C GLY A 46 5.45 6.28 -1.66
N GLY A 47 6.46 6.93 -2.25
CA GLY A 47 7.50 7.69 -1.56
C GLY A 47 8.69 6.87 -1.04
N TRP A 48 8.74 5.55 -1.22
CA TRP A 48 9.86 4.72 -0.78
C TRP A 48 11.05 4.80 -1.73
N ASN A 49 12.25 4.90 -1.16
CA ASN A 49 13.50 4.73 -1.90
C ASN A 49 13.97 3.29 -1.72
N LEU A 50 14.09 2.55 -2.82
CA LEU A 50 14.69 1.23 -2.76
C LEU A 50 16.20 1.35 -2.60
N ARG A 51 16.74 0.57 -1.66
CA ARG A 51 18.19 0.33 -1.62
C ARG A 51 18.51 -0.71 -2.67
N ALA A 52 19.62 -0.57 -3.40
CA ALA A 52 20.03 -1.54 -4.42
C ALA A 52 20.06 -2.99 -3.91
N SER A 53 20.44 -3.21 -2.65
CA SER A 53 20.44 -4.54 -2.01
C SER A 53 19.04 -5.08 -1.66
N ALA A 54 18.02 -4.23 -1.69
CA ALA A 54 16.62 -4.56 -1.42
C ALA A 54 15.77 -4.60 -2.70
N VAL A 55 16.36 -4.32 -3.88
CA VAL A 55 15.69 -4.44 -5.18
C VAL A 55 15.60 -5.93 -5.53
N LYS A 56 14.49 -6.54 -5.15
CA LYS A 56 14.07 -7.88 -5.55
C LYS A 56 12.60 -7.81 -5.94
N ASP A 57 12.06 -8.74 -6.70
CA ASP A 57 10.63 -8.77 -7.00
C ASP A 57 9.80 -8.99 -5.71
N VAL A 58 8.53 -8.56 -5.70
CA VAL A 58 7.65 -8.69 -4.52
C VAL A 58 7.53 -10.14 -4.06
N GLY A 59 7.41 -11.08 -4.99
CA GLY A 59 7.31 -12.52 -4.69
C GLY A 59 8.50 -13.08 -3.93
N SER A 60 9.66 -12.45 -3.99
CA SER A 60 10.86 -12.87 -3.24
C SER A 60 10.85 -12.51 -1.75
N PHE A 61 9.98 -11.59 -1.34
CA PHE A 61 9.87 -11.11 0.05
C PHE A 61 8.43 -10.96 0.52
N ALA A 62 7.48 -11.57 -0.19
CA ALA A 62 6.08 -11.60 0.16
C ALA A 62 5.50 -12.99 -0.05
N HIS A 63 4.62 -13.39 0.85
CA HIS A 63 3.94 -14.67 0.81
C HIS A 63 2.44 -14.44 0.65
N THR A 64 1.84 -15.14 -0.31
CA THR A 64 0.38 -15.21 -0.40
C THR A 64 -0.07 -16.34 0.52
N THR A 65 -1.00 -16.06 1.42
CA THR A 65 -1.62 -17.05 2.31
C THR A 65 -3.12 -17.10 2.04
N SER A 66 -3.81 -18.06 2.65
CA SER A 66 -5.28 -18.09 2.67
C SER A 66 -5.89 -16.82 3.27
N ASP A 67 -5.16 -16.16 4.16
CA ASP A 67 -5.65 -15.09 5.01
C ASP A 67 -5.12 -13.71 4.61
N GLY A 68 -4.31 -13.60 3.55
CA GLY A 68 -3.80 -12.31 3.09
C GLY A 68 -2.53 -12.38 2.25
N VAL A 69 -1.90 -11.23 2.11
CA VAL A 69 -0.52 -11.13 1.60
C VAL A 69 0.36 -10.63 2.73
N GLU A 70 1.38 -11.41 3.05
CA GLU A 70 2.27 -11.24 4.19
C GLU A 70 3.68 -10.83 3.74
N THR A 71 4.35 -9.99 4.52
CA THR A 71 5.78 -9.70 4.37
C THR A 71 6.65 -10.87 4.81
N GLY A 72 7.57 -11.32 3.96
CA GLY A 72 8.53 -12.38 4.27
C GLY A 72 9.70 -11.98 5.17
N ASN A 73 9.85 -10.69 5.52
CA ASN A 73 10.73 -10.26 6.62
C ASN A 73 10.38 -8.86 7.15
N GLU A 74 10.83 -8.54 8.36
CA GLU A 74 10.53 -7.29 9.09
C GLU A 74 10.97 -5.99 8.41
N ARG A 75 11.89 -6.06 7.44
CA ARG A 75 12.41 -4.89 6.70
C ARG A 75 11.78 -4.73 5.31
N ALA A 76 11.07 -5.76 4.85
CA ALA A 76 10.36 -5.70 3.60
C ALA A 76 9.21 -4.69 3.70
N VAL A 77 9.04 -3.89 2.66
CA VAL A 77 7.93 -2.96 2.53
C VAL A 77 7.12 -3.39 1.33
N LEU A 78 5.88 -3.79 1.57
CA LEU A 78 4.92 -4.04 0.51
C LEU A 78 4.17 -2.76 0.21
N VAL A 79 3.99 -2.47 -1.07
CA VAL A 79 3.28 -1.28 -1.55
C VAL A 79 2.18 -1.74 -2.49
N PHE A 80 0.93 -1.63 -2.05
CA PHE A 80 -0.24 -1.82 -2.89
C PHE A 80 -0.69 -0.47 -3.45
N LYS A 81 -0.90 -0.41 -4.75
CA LYS A 81 -1.42 0.77 -5.45
C LYS A 81 -2.83 0.47 -5.94
N ALA A 82 -3.74 1.44 -5.79
CA ALA A 82 -5.07 1.42 -6.37
C ALA A 82 -5.42 2.77 -6.97
N ASP A 83 -5.84 2.78 -8.22
CA ASP A 83 -6.31 3.96 -8.92
C ASP A 83 -7.72 4.34 -8.46
N VAL A 84 -7.94 5.65 -8.37
CA VAL A 84 -9.23 6.26 -8.07
C VAL A 84 -9.68 7.15 -9.23
N LYS A 85 -10.99 7.40 -9.33
CA LYS A 85 -11.56 8.07 -10.50
C LYS A 85 -11.26 9.57 -10.56
N GLN A 86 -11.15 10.22 -9.41
CA GLN A 86 -11.07 11.67 -9.31
C GLN A 86 -10.35 12.10 -8.03
N ASP A 87 -9.95 13.37 -8.00
CA ASP A 87 -9.45 13.99 -6.79
C ASP A 87 -10.57 14.08 -5.76
N GLY A 88 -10.24 13.96 -4.48
CA GLY A 88 -11.23 13.98 -3.41
C GLY A 88 -10.85 13.17 -2.18
N SER A 89 -11.78 13.13 -1.22
CA SER A 89 -11.62 12.39 0.02
C SER A 89 -12.06 10.94 -0.15
N TYR A 90 -11.26 10.02 0.37
CA TYR A 90 -11.53 8.58 0.36
C TYR A 90 -11.38 8.01 1.75
N GLN A 91 -12.41 7.30 2.22
CA GLN A 91 -12.31 6.46 3.39
C GLN A 91 -11.65 5.13 2.99
N VAL A 92 -10.59 4.78 3.70
CA VAL A 92 -9.87 3.52 3.53
C VAL A 92 -10.10 2.67 4.77
N LEU A 93 -10.47 1.41 4.56
CA LEU A 93 -10.53 0.38 5.60
C LEU A 93 -9.56 -0.72 5.22
N ILE A 94 -8.68 -1.06 6.15
CA ILE A 94 -7.69 -2.12 6.02
C ILE A 94 -8.06 -3.22 7.01
N ASN A 95 -8.35 -4.42 6.52
CA ASN A 95 -8.46 -5.60 7.35
C ASN A 95 -7.08 -6.29 7.40
N ILE A 96 -6.60 -6.49 8.62
CA ILE A 96 -5.33 -7.14 8.94
C ILE A 96 -5.71 -8.45 9.60
N THR A 97 -5.27 -9.57 9.02
CA THR A 97 -5.49 -10.91 9.57
C THR A 97 -4.13 -11.55 9.81
N SER A 98 -3.91 -12.10 11.00
CA SER A 98 -2.77 -12.95 11.30
C SER A 98 -3.11 -14.42 11.00
N GLY A 99 -2.18 -15.12 10.36
CA GLY A 99 -2.27 -16.56 10.13
C GLY A 99 -1.85 -17.36 11.37
N ASP A 100 -1.09 -18.43 11.13
CA ASP A 100 -0.52 -19.27 12.19
C ASP A 100 0.47 -18.51 13.08
N ASP A 101 1.17 -17.53 12.52
CA ASP A 101 2.15 -16.71 13.23
C ASP A 101 1.57 -15.34 13.67
N PRO A 102 1.95 -14.84 14.85
CA PRO A 102 1.56 -13.51 15.30
C PRO A 102 2.24 -12.39 14.52
N ILE A 103 1.54 -11.27 14.36
CA ILE A 103 2.08 -10.04 13.78
C ILE A 103 2.74 -9.23 14.89
N HIS A 104 3.98 -8.83 14.65
CA HIS A 104 4.74 -7.95 15.56
C HIS A 104 5.26 -6.69 14.87
N ASN A 105 5.15 -5.56 15.56
CA ASN A 105 5.69 -4.27 15.17
C ASN A 105 5.28 -3.82 13.74
N MET A 106 4.07 -4.19 13.31
CA MET A 106 3.57 -3.80 12.00
C MET A 106 3.33 -2.29 11.96
N LYS A 107 3.74 -1.70 10.83
CA LYS A 107 3.56 -0.28 10.51
C LYS A 107 2.76 -0.20 9.23
N LEU A 108 1.78 0.70 9.23
CA LEU A 108 0.89 0.97 8.11
C LEU A 108 1.07 2.41 7.67
N PHE A 109 1.21 2.61 6.37
CA PHE A 109 1.36 3.90 5.73
C PHE A 109 0.34 4.05 4.60
N CYS A 110 0.00 5.28 4.29
CA CYS A 110 -0.80 5.62 3.12
C CYS A 110 -0.16 6.78 2.34
N GLY A 111 -0.47 6.87 1.04
CA GLY A 111 0.07 7.88 0.16
C GLY A 111 1.60 7.81 0.10
N ARG A 112 2.26 8.96 0.23
CA ARG A 112 3.73 9.07 0.10
C ARG A 112 4.47 8.86 1.42
N ARG A 113 4.25 7.71 2.08
CA ARG A 113 4.77 7.34 3.42
C ARG A 113 4.18 8.12 4.59
N ASN A 114 2.93 8.55 4.50
CA ASN A 114 2.25 9.13 5.66
C ASN A 114 1.92 7.99 6.64
N LEU A 115 2.45 8.08 7.87
CA LEU A 115 2.24 7.06 8.89
C LEU A 115 0.77 7.07 9.35
N ILE A 116 0.09 5.95 9.18
CA ILE A 116 -1.29 5.75 9.62
C ILE A 116 -1.33 5.10 11.01
N ALA A 117 -0.55 4.04 11.18
CA ALA A 117 -0.46 3.31 12.43
C ALA A 117 0.91 2.66 12.58
N ARG A 118 1.37 2.52 13.82
CA ARG A 118 2.63 1.83 14.17
C ARG A 118 2.40 0.94 15.38
N ASN A 119 3.33 0.02 15.62
CA ASN A 119 3.30 -0.91 16.74
C ASN A 119 1.99 -1.72 16.76
N ILE A 120 1.53 -2.14 15.57
CA ILE A 120 0.39 -3.05 15.47
C ILE A 120 0.91 -4.43 15.87
N GLU A 121 0.30 -4.96 16.92
CA GLU A 121 0.51 -6.31 17.45
C GLU A 121 -0.79 -7.08 17.27
N LEU A 122 -0.70 -8.32 16.78
CA LEU A 122 -1.87 -9.17 16.55
C LEU A 122 -1.52 -10.62 16.88
N PRO A 123 -2.17 -11.27 17.87
CA PRO A 123 -2.00 -12.70 18.13
C PRO A 123 -2.31 -13.54 16.89
N ALA A 124 -1.78 -14.75 16.77
CA ALA A 124 -2.15 -15.70 15.71
C ALA A 124 -3.68 -15.88 15.62
N HIS A 125 -4.20 -16.10 14.41
CA HIS A 125 -5.62 -16.30 14.09
C HIS A 125 -6.57 -15.19 14.59
N SER A 126 -6.11 -13.95 14.58
CA SER A 126 -6.94 -12.81 14.94
C SER A 126 -6.95 -11.75 13.84
N SER A 127 -7.93 -10.85 13.92
CA SER A 127 -8.11 -9.81 12.92
C SER A 127 -8.31 -8.45 13.56
N LYS A 128 -7.91 -7.41 12.82
CA LYS A 128 -8.08 -6.02 13.21
C LYS A 128 -8.39 -5.18 11.99
N VAL A 129 -9.37 -4.28 12.13
CA VAL A 129 -9.68 -3.28 11.12
C VAL A 129 -9.08 -1.95 11.52
N ILE A 130 -8.40 -1.29 10.58
CA ILE A 130 -7.95 0.09 10.69
C ILE A 130 -8.71 0.91 9.65
N SER A 131 -9.37 2.00 10.09
CA SER A 131 -10.04 2.94 9.20
C SER A 131 -9.43 4.33 9.31
N PHE A 132 -9.23 4.98 8.17
CA PHE A 132 -8.75 6.35 8.08
C PHE A 132 -9.28 7.02 6.81
N ILE A 133 -9.08 8.32 6.70
CA ILE A 133 -9.42 9.11 5.50
C ILE A 133 -8.13 9.62 4.88
N THR A 134 -8.05 9.55 3.55
CA THR A 134 -6.98 10.17 2.77
C THR A 134 -7.58 11.07 1.70
N TYR A 135 -6.82 12.10 1.31
CA TYR A 135 -7.22 12.99 0.22
C TYR A 135 -6.29 12.76 -0.97
N VAL A 136 -6.89 12.52 -2.14
CA VAL A 136 -6.18 12.38 -3.41
C VAL A 136 -6.26 13.71 -4.13
N SER A 137 -5.10 14.28 -4.45
CA SER A 137 -4.99 15.50 -5.25
C SER A 137 -3.63 15.55 -5.94
N PRO A 138 -3.49 16.38 -6.97
CA PRO A 138 -2.18 16.65 -7.56
C PRO A 138 -1.20 17.17 -6.52
N TYR A 139 0.07 16.86 -6.71
CA TYR A 139 1.14 17.35 -5.86
C TYR A 139 2.38 17.67 -6.70
N ILE A 140 3.19 18.60 -6.23
CA ILE A 140 4.47 18.93 -6.86
C ILE A 140 5.57 18.20 -6.09
N PRO A 141 6.24 17.20 -6.69
CA PRO A 141 7.34 16.53 -6.02
C PRO A 141 8.50 17.48 -5.72
N ALA A 142 9.27 17.17 -4.68
CA ALA A 142 10.50 17.90 -4.39
C ALA A 142 11.44 17.86 -5.61
N MET A 143 12.14 18.98 -5.88
CA MET A 143 13.13 19.10 -6.95
C MET A 143 12.57 19.13 -8.39
N THR A 144 11.24 19.28 -8.57
CA THR A 144 10.62 19.53 -9.87
C THR A 144 9.51 20.57 -9.75
N SER A 145 9.21 21.28 -10.84
CA SER A 145 8.05 22.19 -10.96
C SER A 145 6.87 21.54 -11.67
N ILE A 146 7.01 20.30 -12.14
CA ILE A 146 5.97 19.58 -12.88
C ILE A 146 5.06 18.88 -11.87
N PRO A 147 3.75 19.21 -11.82
CA PRO A 147 2.80 18.50 -10.99
C PRO A 147 2.67 17.04 -11.39
N MET A 148 2.53 16.19 -10.39
CA MET A 148 2.11 14.80 -10.56
C MET A 148 0.60 14.73 -10.40
N GLU A 149 -0.08 14.43 -11.50
CA GLU A 149 -1.53 14.38 -11.64
C GLU A 149 -2.13 12.99 -11.36
N GLU A 150 -1.33 12.11 -10.72
CA GLU A 150 -1.72 10.73 -10.49
C GLU A 150 -2.85 10.64 -9.45
N LYS A 151 -3.92 9.93 -9.83
CA LYS A 151 -5.09 9.67 -8.98
C LYS A 151 -5.00 8.28 -8.41
N ALA A 152 -4.10 8.07 -7.46
CA ALA A 152 -3.88 6.78 -6.85
C ALA A 152 -3.74 6.87 -5.33
N ILE A 153 -4.16 5.79 -4.67
CA ILE A 153 -3.93 5.55 -3.25
C ILE A 153 -2.87 4.47 -3.14
N TYR A 154 -1.76 4.82 -2.48
CA TYR A 154 -0.72 3.90 -2.08
C TYR A 154 -0.96 3.45 -0.66
N ILE A 155 -0.93 2.15 -0.41
CA ILE A 155 -0.98 1.55 0.92
C ILE A 155 0.33 0.78 1.09
N SER A 156 1.10 1.12 2.12
CA SER A 156 2.36 0.43 2.40
C SER A 156 2.37 -0.16 3.79
N TYR A 157 2.97 -1.34 3.93
CA TYR A 157 3.10 -1.99 5.23
C TYR A 157 4.40 -2.79 5.35
N THR A 158 4.86 -2.90 6.59
CA THR A 158 6.11 -3.56 6.97
C THR A 158 6.03 -4.00 8.43
N GLY A 159 6.74 -5.07 8.79
CA GLY A 159 6.73 -5.64 10.14
C GLY A 159 6.98 -7.14 10.10
N HIS A 160 7.05 -7.77 11.27
CA HIS A 160 7.20 -9.22 11.37
C HIS A 160 5.84 -9.89 11.10
N HIS A 161 5.76 -10.76 10.09
CA HIS A 161 4.51 -11.35 9.57
C HIS A 161 3.41 -10.31 9.25
N ALA A 162 3.80 -9.08 8.88
CA ALA A 162 2.81 -8.05 8.57
C ALA A 162 1.97 -8.47 7.36
N SER A 163 0.65 -8.60 7.56
CA SER A 163 -0.28 -9.11 6.55
C SER A 163 -1.51 -8.21 6.39
N ILE A 164 -2.01 -8.11 5.16
CA ILE A 164 -3.30 -7.47 4.86
C ILE A 164 -4.17 -8.47 4.11
N SER A 165 -5.41 -8.63 4.56
CA SER A 165 -6.41 -9.54 3.99
C SER A 165 -7.42 -8.82 3.10
N GLN A 166 -7.73 -7.56 3.41
CA GLN A 166 -8.67 -6.78 2.62
C GLN A 166 -8.34 -5.29 2.66
N ILE A 167 -8.53 -4.64 1.51
CA ILE A 167 -8.52 -3.18 1.39
C ILE A 167 -9.88 -2.75 0.85
N THR A 168 -10.52 -1.79 1.50
CA THR A 168 -11.76 -1.18 1.02
C THR A 168 -11.55 0.32 0.86
N ILE A 169 -11.87 0.85 -0.31
CA ILE A 169 -11.75 2.26 -0.64
C ILE A 169 -13.12 2.78 -1.04
N THR A 170 -13.61 3.78 -0.33
CA THR A 170 -14.92 4.40 -0.57
C THR A 170 -14.73 5.91 -0.69
N GLU A 171 -15.19 6.49 -1.80
CA GLU A 171 -15.29 7.93 -1.94
C GLU A 171 -16.22 8.51 -0.87
N THR A 172 -15.76 9.56 -0.21
CA THR A 172 -16.48 10.23 0.88
C THR A 172 -16.37 11.73 0.75
N ASN A 173 -17.18 12.46 1.51
CA ASN A 173 -17.08 13.92 1.62
C ASN A 173 -16.58 14.27 3.02
N ALA A 174 -15.31 14.66 3.13
CA ALA A 174 -14.69 15.05 4.38
C ALA A 174 -13.91 16.36 4.18
N PRO A 175 -14.02 17.34 5.09
CA PRO A 175 -13.23 18.57 5.01
C PRO A 175 -11.75 18.23 5.19
N VAL A 176 -10.90 18.93 4.42
CA VAL A 176 -9.44 18.71 4.42
C VAL A 176 -8.75 19.90 5.05
N LEU A 177 -7.85 19.62 6.00
CA LEU A 177 -6.93 20.60 6.56
C LEU A 177 -5.52 20.26 6.07
N TYR A 178 -4.89 21.19 5.36
CA TYR A 178 -3.48 21.12 5.01
C TYR A 178 -2.67 21.80 6.11
N ILE A 179 -1.70 21.07 6.67
CA ILE A 179 -0.80 21.53 7.74
C ILE A 179 0.61 21.68 7.18
#